data_AF-A0A974DDD9-F1
#
_entry.id   AF-A0A974DDD9-F1
#
_cell.length_a   1.000
_cell.length_b   1.000
_cell.length_c   1.000
_cell.angle_alpha   90.00
_cell.angle_beta   90.00
_cell.angle_gamma   90.00
#
_symmetry.space_group_name_H-M   'P 1'
#
loop_
_entity.id
_entity.type
_entity.pdbx_description
1 polymer ?
#
loop_
_entity_poly.entity_id
_entity_poly.type
_entity_poly.pdbx_seq_one_letter_code
_entity_poly.pdbx_strand_id
1 'polypeptide(L)'
;MNRVPIVVTYNPQLNIIRKIARDLQPMLHTDTRLKQIFPEPPLFFYRQPPNLRKMIVRSDLPKTTKAGTFPCNSNRCETCKYILCKGQFAIPNTQKVYTILVHYSCA
;
A
#
# COMPACT_ATOMS: atom_id res chain seq x y z
N MET A 1 22.13 -14.87 -23.84
CA MET A 1 21.78 -14.70 -22.41
C MET A 1 20.31 -15.09 -22.24
N ASN A 2 20.00 -16.36 -21.97
CA ASN A 2 18.61 -16.87 -21.90
C ASN A 2 18.31 -17.44 -20.50
N ARG A 3 18.68 -16.72 -19.44
CA ARG A 3 18.44 -17.16 -18.05
C ARG A 3 17.13 -16.58 -17.54
N VAL A 4 16.22 -17.44 -17.13
CA VAL A 4 14.92 -17.03 -16.57
C VAL A 4 15.13 -16.44 -15.17
N PRO A 5 14.59 -15.24 -14.88
CA PRO A 5 14.65 -14.65 -13.54
C PRO A 5 13.57 -15.27 -12.63
N ILE A 6 13.98 -15.82 -11.49
CA ILE A 6 13.09 -16.24 -10.40
C ILE A 6 13.22 -15.21 -9.29
N VAL A 7 12.07 -14.65 -8.89
CA VAL A 7 12.01 -13.63 -7.87
C VAL A 7 11.36 -14.20 -6.61
N VAL A 8 12.10 -14.23 -5.51
CA VAL A 8 11.67 -14.78 -4.22
C VAL A 8 11.74 -13.70 -3.15
N THR A 9 10.86 -13.73 -2.15
CA THR A 9 11.00 -12.85 -0.98
C THR A 9 12.19 -13.30 -0.14
N TYR A 10 13.05 -12.37 0.27
CA TYR A 10 14.21 -12.68 1.10
C TYR A 10 13.80 -13.27 2.45
N ASN A 11 14.32 -14.47 2.77
CA ASN A 11 14.24 -15.09 4.09
C ASN A 11 15.65 -15.63 4.44
N PRO A 12 16.27 -15.18 5.55
CA PRO A 12 17.61 -15.61 5.95
C PRO A 12 17.71 -17.12 6.21
N GLN A 13 16.60 -17.79 6.55
CA GLN A 13 16.56 -19.24 6.74
C GLN A 13 16.55 -20.03 5.42
N LEU A 14 16.33 -19.36 4.28
CA LEU A 14 16.21 -19.98 2.96
C LEU A 14 17.41 -19.64 2.04
N ASN A 15 18.62 -19.58 2.61
CA ASN A 15 19.86 -19.39 1.86
C ASN A 15 20.16 -20.56 0.90
N ILE A 16 19.55 -21.73 1.13
CA ILE A 16 19.78 -22.96 0.37
C ILE A 16 19.05 -23.00 -0.99
N ILE A 17 18.10 -22.09 -1.26
CA ILE A 17 17.29 -22.10 -2.50
C ILE A 17 18.18 -22.11 -3.76
N ARG A 18 19.25 -21.31 -3.77
CA ARG A 18 20.20 -21.27 -4.90
C ARG A 18 20.95 -22.59 -5.11
N LYS A 19 21.17 -23.35 -4.04
CA LYS A 19 21.79 -24.67 -4.12
C LYS A 19 20.77 -25.67 -4.67
N ILE A 20 19.57 -25.72 -4.09
CA ILE A 20 18.47 -26.58 -4.55
C ILE A 20 18.18 -26.38 -6.04
N ALA A 21 18.10 -25.14 -6.51
CA ALA A 21 17.82 -24.88 -7.93
C ALA A 21 18.94 -25.37 -8.87
N ARG A 22 20.20 -25.37 -8.41
CA ARG A 22 21.32 -25.96 -9.16
C ARG A 22 21.24 -27.48 -9.14
N ASP A 23 20.94 -28.07 -7.98
CA ASP A 23 20.88 -29.51 -7.80
C ASP A 23 19.69 -30.14 -8.56
N LEU A 24 18.57 -29.42 -8.69
CA LEU A 24 17.38 -29.84 -9.44
C LEU A 24 17.44 -29.50 -10.94
N GLN A 25 18.42 -28.72 -11.39
CA GLN A 25 18.57 -28.35 -12.80
C GLN A 25 18.61 -29.57 -13.75
N PRO A 26 19.33 -30.67 -13.44
CA PRO A 26 19.36 -31.84 -14.30
C PRO A 26 17.98 -32.50 -14.47
N MET A 27 17.14 -32.47 -13.43
CA MET A 27 15.77 -33.00 -13.50
C MET A 27 14.91 -32.17 -14.46
N LEU A 28 15.08 -30.84 -14.48
CA LEU A 28 14.39 -29.96 -15.43
C LEU A 28 14.82 -30.22 -16.87
N HIS A 29 16.04 -30.73 -17.09
CA HIS A 29 16.56 -31.07 -18.42
C HIS A 29 16.10 -32.44 -18.93
N THR A 30 15.47 -33.26 -18.08
CA THR A 30 14.88 -34.54 -18.48
C THR A 30 13.67 -34.34 -19.40
N ASP A 31 12.87 -33.29 -19.17
CA ASP A 31 11.75 -32.92 -20.04
C ASP A 31 12.20 -31.92 -21.12
N THR A 32 11.91 -32.24 -22.38
CA THR A 32 12.24 -31.39 -23.54
C THR A 32 11.60 -30.01 -23.46
N ARG A 33 10.37 -29.91 -22.92
CA ARG A 33 9.66 -28.63 -22.77
C ARG A 33 10.32 -27.77 -21.70
N LEU A 34 10.65 -28.37 -20.55
CA LEU A 34 11.29 -27.65 -19.45
C LEU A 34 12.72 -27.23 -19.81
N LYS A 35 13.44 -28.03 -20.59
CA LYS A 35 14.76 -27.68 -21.13
C LYS A 35 14.71 -26.46 -22.06
N GLN A 36 13.65 -26.31 -22.86
CA GLN A 36 13.46 -25.13 -23.70
C GLN A 36 13.19 -23.87 -22.87
N ILE A 37 12.44 -24.00 -21.78
CA ILE A 37 12.10 -22.87 -20.88
C ILE A 37 13.30 -22.48 -20.01
N PHE A 38 14.01 -23.47 -19.44
CA PHE A 38 15.15 -23.29 -18.55
C PHE A 38 16.43 -23.90 -19.16
N PRO A 39 16.96 -23.30 -20.25
CA PRO A 39 18.16 -23.80 -20.90
C PRO A 39 19.38 -23.73 -19.97
N GLU A 40 19.43 -22.68 -19.14
CA GLU A 40 20.46 -22.44 -18.13
C GLU A 40 19.83 -22.33 -16.74
N PRO A 41 20.62 -22.52 -15.66
CA PRO A 41 20.10 -22.36 -14.30
C PRO A 41 19.54 -20.95 -14.11
N PRO A 42 18.34 -20.81 -13.51
CA PRO A 42 17.68 -19.53 -13.37
C PRO A 42 18.46 -18.54 -12.50
N LEU A 43 18.26 -17.25 -12.76
CA LEU A 43 18.82 -16.17 -11.94
C LEU A 43 17.91 -15.90 -10.75
N PHE A 44 18.48 -15.86 -9.54
CA PHE A 44 17.71 -15.60 -8.32
C PHE A 44 17.81 -14.15 -7.88
N PHE A 45 16.66 -13.49 -7.86
CA PHE A 45 16.47 -12.14 -7.33
C PHE A 45 15.67 -12.20 -6.04
N TYR A 46 16.00 -11.29 -5.11
CA TYR A 46 15.34 -11.23 -3.82
C TYR A 46 14.52 -9.94 -3.69
N ARG A 47 13.22 -10.08 -3.39
CA ARG A 47 12.36 -8.98 -2.95
C ARG A 47 12.54 -8.76 -1.46
N GLN A 48 12.56 -7.49 -1.05
CA GLN A 48 12.53 -7.14 0.36
C GLN A 48 11.15 -7.53 0.95
N PRO A 49 11.09 -8.28 2.07
CA PRO A 49 9.84 -8.56 2.76
C PRO A 49 9.18 -7.26 3.27
N PRO A 50 7.87 -7.29 3.59
CA PRO A 50 7.25 -6.18 4.31
C PRO A 50 8.02 -5.95 5.60
N ASN A 51 8.48 -4.72 5.80
CA ASN A 51 9.16 -4.29 7.01
C ASN A 51 8.27 -3.33 7.78
N LEU A 52 8.59 -3.10 9.06
CA LEU A 52 7.83 -2.20 9.91
C LEU A 52 7.67 -0.81 9.28
N ARG A 53 8.72 -0.30 8.61
CA ARG A 53 8.66 0.98 7.91
C ARG A 53 7.56 1.01 6.84
N LYS A 54 7.46 0.00 5.98
CA LYS A 54 6.41 -0.10 4.95
C LYS A 54 5.02 -0.28 5.55
N MET A 55 4.91 -0.87 6.74
CA MET A 55 3.64 -1.04 7.44
C MET A 55 3.17 0.24 8.13
N ILE A 56 4.10 0.98 8.74
CA ILE A 56 3.82 2.15 9.59
C ILE A 56 3.79 3.43 8.74
N VAL A 57 4.73 3.58 7.82
CA VAL A 57 4.87 4.78 7.00
C VAL A 57 4.01 4.64 5.75
N ARG A 58 2.95 5.45 5.68
CA ARG A 58 2.17 5.62 4.45
C ARG A 58 3.03 6.39 3.44
N SER A 59 3.12 5.89 2.20
CA SER A 59 3.76 6.59 1.08
C SER A 59 2.97 7.83 0.64
N ASP A 60 1.68 7.83 0.95
CA ASP A 60 0.76 8.81 0.47
C ASP A 60 0.62 9.93 1.50
N LEU A 61 0.72 11.17 1.02
CA LEU A 61 0.35 12.31 1.83
C LEU A 61 -1.14 12.21 2.17
N PRO A 62 -1.55 12.60 3.40
CA PRO A 62 -2.96 12.75 3.71
C PRO A 62 -3.58 13.64 2.63
N LYS A 63 -4.58 13.12 1.92
CA LYS A 63 -5.33 13.93 0.94
C LYS A 63 -5.81 15.17 1.67
N THR A 64 -5.58 16.35 1.10
CA THR A 64 -6.07 17.61 1.64
C THR A 64 -7.60 17.61 1.52
N THR A 65 -8.26 17.06 2.53
CA THR A 65 -9.70 17.24 2.69
C THR A 65 -9.93 18.73 2.89
N LYS A 66 -10.91 19.29 2.16
CA LYS A 66 -11.28 20.71 2.32
C LYS A 66 -11.56 20.96 3.80
N ALA A 67 -10.95 21.98 4.37
CA ALA A 67 -11.19 22.34 5.77
C ALA A 67 -12.59 22.96 5.91
N GLY A 68 -13.26 22.68 7.03
CA GLY A 68 -14.64 23.09 7.26
C GLY A 68 -15.52 21.95 7.74
N THR A 69 -16.79 22.26 7.97
CA THR A 69 -17.82 21.30 8.36
C THR A 69 -18.55 20.76 7.12
N PHE A 70 -18.83 19.46 7.06
CA PHE A 70 -19.50 18.81 5.92
C PHE A 70 -20.52 17.76 6.39
N PRO A 71 -21.67 17.62 5.71
CA PRO A 71 -22.61 16.55 5.99
C PRO A 71 -22.04 15.20 5.54
N CYS A 72 -22.29 14.17 6.33
CA CYS A 72 -21.95 12.78 6.08
C CYS A 72 -22.93 12.10 5.08
N ASN A 73 -24.02 12.79 4.72
CA ASN A 73 -25.02 12.39 3.72
C ASN A 73 -25.66 11.00 3.94
N SER A 74 -25.64 10.51 5.17
CA SER A 74 -26.30 9.27 5.56
C SER A 74 -27.78 9.51 5.88
N ASN A 75 -28.67 8.67 5.35
CA ASN A 75 -30.11 8.76 5.60
C ASN A 75 -30.50 8.59 7.08
N ARG A 76 -29.61 8.06 7.92
CA ARG A 76 -29.86 7.85 9.36
C ARG A 76 -29.33 8.99 10.24
N CYS A 77 -28.63 9.97 9.66
CA CYS A 77 -28.02 11.03 10.45
C CYS A 77 -29.01 12.18 10.68
N GLU A 78 -29.50 12.32 11.92
CA GLU A 78 -30.37 13.45 12.30
C GLU A 78 -29.59 14.77 12.41
N THR A 79 -28.29 14.72 12.73
CA THR A 79 -27.43 15.90 12.89
C THR A 79 -27.13 16.58 11.56
N CYS A 80 -27.15 15.85 10.43
CA CYS A 80 -26.91 16.38 9.08
C CYS A 80 -27.73 17.65 8.79
N LYS A 81 -28.97 17.72 9.31
CA LYS A 81 -29.90 18.84 9.10
C LYS A 81 -29.40 20.17 9.66
N TYR A 82 -28.53 20.11 10.67
CA TYR A 82 -28.01 21.29 11.38
C TYR A 82 -26.59 21.65 10.99
N ILE A 83 -25.94 20.87 10.11
CA ILE A 83 -24.55 21.11 9.70
C ILE A 83 -24.52 22.15 8.59
N LEU A 84 -23.85 23.27 8.87
CA LEU A 84 -23.58 24.29 7.88
C LEU A 84 -22.26 23.97 7.18
N CYS A 85 -22.22 23.95 5.85
CA CYS A 85 -20.98 23.75 5.09
C CYS A 85 -20.10 25.00 5.07
N LYS A 86 -19.42 25.30 6.19
CA LYS A 86 -18.62 26.52 6.34
C LYS A 86 -17.21 26.21 6.81
N GLY A 87 -16.25 26.98 6.28
CA GLY A 87 -14.86 26.98 6.74
C GLY A 87 -14.60 27.98 7.87
N GLN A 88 -15.60 28.78 8.25
CA GLN A 88 -15.49 29.79 9.30
C GLN A 88 -16.78 29.85 10.11
N PHE A 89 -16.66 30.17 11.40
CA PHE A 89 -17.79 30.48 12.24
C PHE A 89 -17.52 31.74 13.09
N ALA A 90 -18.59 32.48 13.36
CA ALA A 90 -18.56 33.64 14.24
C ALA A 90 -19.26 33.27 15.54
N ILE A 91 -18.72 33.72 16.67
CA ILE A 91 -19.36 33.53 17.97
C ILE A 91 -20.39 34.67 18.14
N PRO A 92 -21.67 34.36 18.40
CA PRO A 92 -22.68 35.39 18.67
C PRO A 92 -22.23 36.32 19.79
N ASN A 93 -22.44 37.63 19.63
CA ASN A 93 -22.03 38.70 20.57
C ASN A 93 -20.52 39.00 20.66
N THR A 94 -19.68 38.33 19.87
CA THR A 94 -18.29 38.78 19.69
C THR A 94 -18.01 38.95 18.20
N GLN A 95 -17.37 40.04 17.82
CA GLN A 95 -17.00 40.31 16.42
C GLN A 95 -15.85 39.40 15.92
N LYS A 96 -15.58 38.29 16.61
CA LYS A 96 -14.48 37.36 16.34
C LYS A 96 -14.96 36.22 15.44
N VAL A 97 -14.24 36.04 14.34
CA VAL A 97 -14.43 34.97 13.37
C VAL A 97 -13.28 33.98 13.50
N TYR A 98 -13.59 32.70 13.53
CA TYR A 98 -12.61 31.62 13.62
C TYR A 98 -12.63 30.80 12.34
N THR A 99 -11.44 30.49 11.82
CA THR A 99 -11.26 29.63 10.64
C THR A 99 -11.06 28.19 11.07
N ILE A 100 -11.86 27.30 10.50
CA ILE A 100 -11.75 25.86 10.67
C ILE A 100 -10.61 25.38 9.78
N LEU A 101 -9.56 24.81 10.39
CA LEU A 101 -8.37 24.31 9.68
C LEU A 101 -8.46 22.82 9.33
N VAL A 102 -9.43 22.11 9.91
CA VAL A 102 -9.58 20.66 9.80
C VAL A 102 -10.93 20.32 9.15
N HIS A 103 -11.03 19.16 8.54
CA HIS A 103 -12.29 18.66 7.99
C HIS A 103 -13.11 17.97 9.08
N TYR A 104 -14.31 18.48 9.36
CA TYR A 104 -15.27 17.91 10.30
C TYR A 104 -16.48 17.38 9.57
N SER A 105 -16.90 16.16 9.89
CA SER A 105 -18.15 15.55 9.36
C SER A 105 -18.98 14.95 10.48
N CYS A 106 -20.27 14.69 10.23
CA CYS A 106 -21.15 13.97 11.16
C CYS A 106 -21.04 12.44 11.13
N ALA A 107 -20.03 11.91 10.43
CA ALA A 107 -19.75 10.49 10.38
C ALA A 107 -18.95 10.06 11.61
#